data_AF-A0A3D5RSE1-F1
#
_entry.id   AF-A0A3D5RSE1-F1
#
_cell.length_a   1.000
_cell.length_b   1.000
_cell.length_c   1.000
_cell.angle_alpha   90.00
_cell.angle_beta   90.00
_cell.angle_gamma   90.00
#
_symmetry.space_group_name_H-M   'P 1'
#
loop_
_entity.id
_entity.type
_entity.pdbx_description
1 polymer ?
#
loop_
_entity_poly.entity_id
_entity_poly.type
_entity_poly.pdbx_seq_one_letter_code
_entity_poly.pdbx_strand_id
1 'polypeptide(L)' 'MSSGRIVQIIGAVIDVEFEREAVPNVYDALKVTDTGTTLEVQQQLGDG' A
#
# COMPACT_ATOMS: atom_id res chain seq x y z
N MET A 1 -4.21 4.88 12.75
CA MET A 1 -3.24 4.94 11.64
C MET A 1 -2.73 3.54 11.45
N SER A 2 -3.24 2.81 10.46
CA SER A 2 -2.67 1.52 10.09
C SER A 2 -1.35 1.73 9.36
N SER A 3 -0.42 0.82 9.51
CA SER A 3 0.87 0.81 8.79
C SER A 3 0.98 -0.48 8.00
N GLY A 4 1.38 -0.38 6.74
CA GLY A 4 1.68 -1.52 5.89
C GLY A 4 3.18 -1.72 5.71
N ARG A 5 3.56 -2.87 5.15
CA ARG A 5 4.95 -3.20 4.79
C ARG A 5 5.06 -3.36 3.29
N ILE A 6 6.03 -2.70 2.68
CA ILE A 6 6.37 -2.91 1.26
C ILE A 6 6.93 -4.34 1.13
N VAL A 7 6.31 -5.16 0.28
CA VAL A 7 6.73 -6.55 0.03
C VAL A 7 7.41 -6.71 -1.31
N GLN A 8 7.08 -5.86 -2.29
CA GLN A 8 7.66 -5.92 -3.62
C GLN A 8 7.68 -4.56 -4.30
N ILE A 9 8.71 -4.31 -5.11
CA ILE A 9 8.86 -3.11 -5.95
C ILE A 9 9.18 -3.55 -7.38
N ILE A 10 8.30 -3.24 -8.33
CA ILE A 10 8.50 -3.44 -9.77
C ILE A 10 8.31 -2.11 -10.48
N GLY A 11 9.41 -1.39 -10.70
CA GLY A 11 9.35 -0.03 -11.25
C GLY A 11 8.55 0.89 -10.33
N ALA A 12 7.49 1.51 -10.85
CA ALA A 12 6.59 2.36 -10.08
C ALA A 12 5.45 1.61 -9.38
N VAL A 13 5.29 0.30 -9.64
CA VAL A 13 4.28 -0.53 -8.98
C VAL A 13 4.88 -1.08 -7.69
N ILE A 14 4.21 -0.84 -6.57
CA ILE A 14 4.68 -1.22 -5.24
C ILE A 14 3.57 -2.00 -4.55
N ASP A 15 3.85 -3.24 -4.21
CA ASP A 15 2.94 -4.08 -3.45
C ASP A 15 3.18 -3.82 -1.95
N VAL A 16 2.10 -3.50 -1.23
CA VAL A 16 2.13 -3.18 0.20
C VAL A 16 1.17 -4.12 0.92
N GLU A 17 1.71 -4.87 1.88
CA GLU A 17 0.94 -5.77 2.73
C GLU A 17 0.39 -5.01 3.94
N PHE A 18 -0.89 -5.25 4.24
CA PHE A 18 -1.59 -4.74 5.41
C PHE A 18 -2.25 -5.89 6.17
N GLU A 19 -2.54 -5.67 7.45
CA GLU A 19 -3.44 -6.56 8.19
C GLU A 19 -4.82 -6.58 7.54
N ARG A 20 -5.53 -7.72 7.62
CA ARG A 20 -6.79 -7.95 6.89
C ARG A 20 -7.87 -6.90 7.18
N GLU A 21 -7.93 -6.40 8.41
CA GLU A 21 -8.91 -5.38 8.84
C GLU A 21 -8.43 -3.94 8.56
N ALA A 22 -7.20 -3.79 8.08
CA ALA A 22 -6.51 -2.51 7.90
C ALA A 22 -6.15 -2.23 6.43
N VAL A 23 -6.66 -3.04 5.49
CA VAL A 23 -6.44 -2.85 4.05
C VAL A 23 -7.06 -1.52 3.62
N PRO A 24 -6.28 -0.61 3.02
CA PRO A 24 -6.77 0.69 2.55
C PRO A 24 -7.68 0.53 1.33
N ASN A 25 -8.58 1.48 1.11
CA ASN A 25 -9.48 1.48 -0.05
C ASN A 25 -8.71 1.81 -1.33
N VAL A 26 -9.27 1.43 -2.48
CA VAL A 26 -8.79 1.92 -3.77
C VAL A 26 -8.89 3.45 -3.79
N TYR A 27 -7.86 4.10 -4.35
CA TYR A 27 -7.61 5.55 -4.35
C TYR A 27 -7.18 6.17 -3.01
N ASP A 28 -7.01 5.38 -1.94
CA ASP A 28 -6.37 5.89 -0.73
C ASP A 28 -4.89 6.20 -0.97
N ALA A 29 -4.42 7.27 -0.33
CA ALA A 29 -3.02 7.67 -0.39
C ALA A 29 -2.20 6.99 0.72
N LEU A 30 -1.11 6.31 0.35
CA LEU A 30 -0.13 5.76 1.29
C LEU A 30 1.12 6.64 1.31
N LYS A 31 1.54 7.06 2.51
CA LYS A 31 2.71 7.93 2.67
C LYS A 31 3.90 7.13 3.14
N VAL A 32 5.00 7.21 2.41
CA VAL A 32 6.31 6.69 2.83
C VAL A 32 6.97 7.77 3.70
N THR A 33 7.08 7.52 5.00
CA THR A 33 7.46 8.54 6.01
C THR A 33 8.82 9.16 5.75
N ASP A 34 9.76 8.40 5.19
CA ASP A 34 11.17 8.79 5.14
C ASP A 34 11.54 9.55 3.87
N THR A 35 10.73 9.41 2.81
CA THR A 35 11.04 9.95 1.48
C THR A 35 10.06 11.01 1.01
N GLY A 36 8.94 11.21 1.72
CA GLY A 36 7.84 12.08 1.29
C GLY A 36 7.10 11.55 0.06
N THR A 37 7.41 10.34 -0.39
CA THR A 37 6.74 9.69 -1.52
C THR A 37 5.32 9.32 -1.13
N THR A 38 4.38 9.63 -2.02
CA THR A 38 2.98 9.23 -1.88
C THR A 38 2.67 8.18 -2.94
N LEU A 39 2.12 7.04 -2.50
CA LEU A 39 1.59 5.99 -3.34
C LEU A 39 0.07 6.10 -3.34
N GLU A 40 -0.57 5.64 -4.41
CA GLU A 40 -2.03 5.54 -4.49
C GLU A 40 -2.40 4.06 -4.63
N VAL A 41 -3.35 3.60 -3.82
CA VAL A 41 -3.85 2.23 -3.90
C VAL A 41 -4.64 2.05 -5.19
N GLN A 42 -4.11 1.25 -6.13
CA GLN A 42 -4.80 0.96 -7.39
C GLN A 42 -5.70 -0.27 -7.30
N GLN A 43 -5.32 -1.25 -6.50
CA GLN A 43 -6.01 -2.52 -6.38
C GLN A 43 -5.76 -3.12 -4.99
N GLN A 44 -6.76 -3.81 -4.45
CA GLN A 44 -6.60 -4.70 -3.30
C GLN A 44 -6.31 -6.11 -3.84
N LEU A 45 -5.11 -6.62 -3.55
CA LEU A 45 -4.74 -7.99 -3.85
C LEU A 45 -5.17 -8.88 -2.68
N GLY A 46 -6.02 -9.87 -2.94
CA GLY A 46 -6.47 -10.81 -1.93
C GLY A 46 -6.84 -12.15 -2.56
N ASP A 47 -6.63 -13.22 -1.80
CA ASP A 47 -7.14 -14.55 -2.12
C ASP A 47 -8.61 -14.65 -1.69
N GLY A 48 -9.54 -13.95 -2.39
CA GLY A 48 -10.99 -14.15 -2.24
C GLY A 48 -11.59 -13.94 -0.83
#